data_AF-A0A9E3Y882-F1
#
_entry.id   AF-A0A9E3Y882-F1
#
_cell.length_a   1.000
_cell.length_b   1.000
_cell.length_c   1.000
_cell.angle_alpha   90.00
_cell.angle_beta   90.00
_cell.angle_gamma   90.00
#
_symmetry.space_group_name_H-M   'P 1'
#
loop_
_entity.id
_entity.type
_entity.pdbx_description
1 polymer ?
#
loop_
_entity_poly.entity_id
_entity_poly.type
_entity_poly.pdbx_seq_one_letter_code
_entity_poly.pdbx_strand_id
1 'polypeptide(L)'
;MIFEDFSEAPRQIDYGAEGSVPEDAPEMAFGPAGLEAWRRIRTRTMVLLASLGVATALAILLVFAIARQRAALAQVIDNPTADATRILVGTDDLVTAATVASFISGFVTLVALSLWLHRALRLRTEQGAWVHPPAFGGWAPMVPVGNVFMPIMAMRDIANGRRARAVSTRHDPLSMAWWLLVILGTVLVRMNDAGSTASETLGALGLAIAGWSVLVVAGFVGMAAVLHLTHQVSLGQRVDVQSGGDPHAAGIVEFDKPVPARVLGSRATVVGALGVLLSAVAVALIAGMSVPEAQASLVVAGASPNGVRDVVLTTELQAPMCIALDAELGAEILALPTVPCTEPHSTQVYANVAFSEGAGAPYPSIEQIDLRSTQMCADAFYDEFRQRFDEVAYYPLVLFPLEQSWRMGDRWVVCMAESIDPTDSLLGAGPDLRVSSQRSIVNRFGLAVGECADPSTSVAWFVLVPCDQPHTLEMIHLDGTGPQPALPVHPGDEQISDDALDLCTGEIFEDYVGVEWVDSQFDVVALFTEEVLAEALGHIHVGCVLRAFEPVTGSLRGSGR
;
A
#
# COMPACT_ATOMS: atom_id res chain seq x y z
N MET A 1 19.28 10.37 60.79
CA MET A 1 18.75 10.47 62.16
C MET A 1 18.07 11.82 62.34
N ILE A 2 16.74 11.77 62.51
CA ILE A 2 15.93 12.54 63.48
C ILE A 2 15.76 14.05 63.14
N PHE A 3 14.63 14.48 62.55
CA PHE A 3 13.30 14.78 63.13
C PHE A 3 13.31 15.82 64.26
N GLU A 4 12.71 16.99 64.00
CA GLU A 4 11.75 17.75 64.85
C GLU A 4 11.38 19.03 64.06
N ASP A 5 10.13 19.19 63.63
CA ASP A 5 8.94 19.63 64.38
C ASP A 5 8.85 21.16 64.48
N PHE A 6 8.01 21.75 63.63
CA PHE A 6 7.40 23.06 63.87
C PHE A 6 5.90 22.94 63.57
N SER A 7 5.20 22.54 64.62
CA SER A 7 3.80 22.79 64.86
C SER A 7 3.57 24.30 65.06
N GLU A 8 3.17 25.00 63.99
CA GLU A 8 2.50 26.30 64.14
C GLU A 8 1.01 26.15 63.86
N ALA A 9 0.24 26.49 64.89
CA ALA A 9 -1.20 26.43 64.95
C ALA A 9 -1.86 27.33 63.89
N PRO A 10 -2.96 26.89 63.25
CA PRO A 10 -3.74 27.76 62.39
C PRO A 10 -4.41 28.86 63.22
N ARG A 11 -4.29 30.11 62.74
CA ARG A 11 -5.02 31.27 63.25
C ARG A 11 -6.50 30.94 63.38
N GLN A 12 -7.00 31.08 64.59
CA GLN A 12 -8.42 31.08 64.91
C GLN A 12 -9.06 32.30 64.21
N ILE A 13 -9.75 32.06 63.09
CA ILE A 13 -10.65 33.05 62.49
C ILE A 13 -11.93 32.98 63.30
N ASP A 14 -12.16 34.02 64.08
CA ASP A 14 -13.39 34.28 64.81
C ASP A 14 -14.51 34.54 63.80
N TYR A 15 -15.32 33.51 63.50
CA TYR A 15 -16.57 33.70 62.77
C TYR A 15 -17.58 34.22 63.77
N GLY A 16 -17.81 35.54 63.69
CA GLY A 16 -18.90 36.20 64.39
C GLY A 16 -20.20 35.41 64.25
N ALA A 17 -20.82 35.17 65.40
CA ALA A 17 -22.18 34.70 65.52
C ALA A 17 -23.13 35.58 64.69
N GLU A 18 -24.22 34.97 64.25
CA GLU A 18 -25.31 35.55 63.44
C GLU A 18 -25.11 35.50 61.92
N GLY A 19 -25.06 34.27 61.40
CA GLY A 19 -25.47 33.97 60.04
C GLY A 19 -26.16 32.62 60.04
N SER A 20 -27.50 32.61 60.02
CA SER A 20 -28.30 31.41 59.82
C SER A 20 -27.87 30.71 58.53
N VAL A 21 -27.29 29.53 58.66
CA VAL A 21 -27.12 28.59 57.55
C VAL A 21 -28.53 28.24 57.06
N PRO A 22 -28.86 28.44 55.78
CA PRO A 22 -30.13 27.96 55.25
C PRO A 22 -30.18 26.44 55.43
N GLU A 23 -31.22 25.95 56.11
CA GLU A 23 -31.52 24.52 56.29
C GLU A 23 -31.79 23.77 54.96
N ASP A 24 -31.68 24.47 53.82
CA ASP A 24 -31.96 23.97 52.48
C ASP A 24 -30.71 23.78 51.60
N ALA A 25 -29.51 23.64 52.17
CA ALA A 25 -28.36 23.20 51.37
C ALA A 25 -28.56 21.72 51.01
N PRO A 26 -28.83 21.37 49.74
CA PRO A 26 -29.03 19.98 49.38
C PRO A 26 -27.72 19.23 49.61
N GLU A 27 -27.70 18.35 50.60
CA GLU A 27 -26.69 17.30 50.69
C GLU A 27 -26.73 16.57 49.34
N MET A 28 -25.72 16.81 48.48
CA MET A 28 -25.45 15.98 47.32
C MET A 28 -24.89 14.64 47.80
N ALA A 29 -25.65 13.93 48.62
CA ALA A 29 -25.45 12.53 48.91
C ALA A 29 -25.75 11.79 47.61
N PHE A 30 -24.71 11.44 46.86
CA PHE A 30 -24.84 10.47 45.79
C PHE A 30 -25.40 9.19 46.42
N GLY A 31 -26.71 8.97 46.24
CA GLY A 31 -27.34 7.71 46.64
C GLY A 31 -26.61 6.52 46.01
N PRO A 32 -26.85 5.29 46.47
CA PRO A 32 -26.16 4.09 45.98
C PRO A 32 -26.16 3.97 44.44
N ALA A 33 -27.20 4.44 43.76
CA ALA A 33 -27.27 4.53 42.30
C ALA A 33 -26.24 5.50 41.66
N GLY A 34 -25.96 6.64 42.30
CA GLY A 34 -24.97 7.62 41.85
C GLY A 34 -23.53 7.12 42.02
N LEU A 35 -23.27 6.40 43.12
CA LEU A 35 -21.97 5.75 43.39
C LEU A 35 -21.67 4.65 42.36
N GLU A 36 -22.69 3.91 41.92
CA GLU A 36 -22.54 2.88 40.89
C GLU A 36 -22.42 3.45 39.47
N ALA A 37 -23.10 4.56 39.17
CA ALA A 37 -22.88 5.33 37.95
C ALA A 37 -21.44 5.87 37.88
N TRP A 38 -20.94 6.43 38.99
CA TRP A 38 -19.58 6.95 39.07
C TRP A 38 -18.52 5.86 38.93
N ARG A 39 -18.70 4.69 39.58
CA ARG A 39 -17.81 3.53 39.39
C ARG A 39 -17.78 3.10 37.92
N ARG A 40 -18.93 3.03 37.23
CA ARG A 40 -18.98 2.67 35.80
C ARG A 40 -18.29 3.68 34.89
N ILE A 41 -18.39 4.97 35.19
CA ILE A 41 -17.68 6.02 34.45
C ILE A 41 -16.17 5.88 34.69
N ARG A 42 -15.74 5.76 35.96
CA ARG A 42 -14.32 5.63 36.32
C ARG A 42 -13.64 4.44 35.67
N THR A 43 -14.26 3.25 35.71
CA THR A 43 -13.67 2.05 35.09
C THR A 43 -13.51 2.22 33.58
N ARG A 44 -14.47 2.88 32.91
CA ARG A 44 -14.41 3.12 31.46
C ARG A 44 -13.37 4.17 31.08
N THR A 45 -13.24 5.24 31.87
CA THR A 45 -12.17 6.23 31.69
C THR A 45 -10.79 5.60 31.86
N MET A 46 -10.63 4.67 32.81
CA MET A 46 -9.39 3.92 32.97
C MET A 46 -9.08 3.03 31.76
N VAL A 47 -10.08 2.37 31.16
CA VAL A 47 -9.89 1.57 29.93
C VAL A 47 -9.46 2.44 28.75
N LEU A 48 -10.06 3.63 28.57
CA LEU A 48 -9.67 4.57 27.51
C LEU A 48 -8.25 5.14 27.70
N LEU A 49 -7.87 5.44 28.94
CA LEU A 49 -6.51 5.89 29.25
C LEU A 49 -5.50 4.76 29.03
N ALA A 50 -5.84 3.51 29.37
CA ALA A 50 -5.00 2.36 29.11
C ALA A 50 -4.82 2.10 27.61
N SER A 51 -5.88 2.19 26.80
CA SER A 51 -5.77 2.02 25.34
C SER A 51 -4.92 3.11 24.70
N LEU A 52 -5.06 4.37 25.15
CA LEU A 52 -4.22 5.48 24.69
C LEU A 52 -2.75 5.28 25.06
N GLY A 53 -2.47 4.75 26.26
CA GLY A 53 -1.13 4.37 26.68
C GLY A 53 -0.49 3.31 25.80
N VAL A 54 -1.24 2.27 25.42
CA VAL A 54 -0.79 1.21 24.50
C VAL A 54 -0.49 1.76 23.12
N ALA A 55 -1.38 2.59 22.56
CA ALA A 55 -1.16 3.22 21.26
C ALA A 55 0.10 4.10 21.25
N THR A 56 0.33 4.86 22.32
CA THR A 56 1.53 5.70 22.47
C THR A 56 2.81 4.86 22.56
N ALA A 57 2.79 3.76 23.32
CA ALA A 57 3.92 2.85 23.43
C ALA A 57 4.27 2.18 22.09
N LEU A 58 3.26 1.79 21.31
CA LEU A 58 3.46 1.21 19.97
C LEU A 58 4.05 2.24 18.98
N ALA A 59 3.59 3.49 19.04
CA ALA A 59 4.17 4.56 18.23
C ALA A 59 5.66 4.80 18.58
N ILE A 60 6.03 4.76 19.86
CA ILE A 60 7.43 4.87 20.29
C ILE A 60 8.26 3.68 19.78
N LEU A 61 7.71 2.46 19.83
CA LEU A 61 8.37 1.27 19.30
C LEU A 61 8.60 1.36 17.78
N LEU A 62 7.63 1.89 17.04
CA LEU A 62 7.77 2.13 15.60
C LEU A 62 8.90 3.11 15.29
N VAL A 63 8.97 4.23 16.02
CA VAL A 63 10.07 5.20 15.87
C VAL A 63 11.43 4.55 16.16
N PHE A 64 11.51 3.70 17.20
CA PHE A 64 12.74 2.98 17.52
C PHE A 64 13.12 1.95 16.45
N ALA A 65 12.15 1.24 15.89
CA ALA A 65 12.36 0.29 14.80
C ALA A 65 12.92 1.00 13.55
N ILE A 66 12.34 2.13 13.16
CA ILE A 66 12.80 2.95 12.03
C ILE A 66 14.22 3.48 12.28
N ALA A 67 14.52 3.97 13.50
CA ALA A 67 15.85 4.43 13.85
C ALA A 67 16.90 3.31 13.75
N ARG A 68 16.53 2.09 14.15
CA ARG A 68 17.40 0.91 14.06
C ARG A 68 17.62 0.45 12.62
N GLN A 69 16.57 0.47 11.79
CA GLN A 69 16.67 0.18 10.35
C GLN A 69 17.60 1.18 9.65
N ARG A 70 17.50 2.48 9.95
CA ARG A 70 18.41 3.49 9.42
C ARG A 70 19.88 3.25 9.83
N ALA A 71 20.11 2.86 11.07
CA ALA A 71 21.46 2.54 11.54
C ALA A 71 22.04 1.29 10.84
N ALA A 72 21.20 0.27 10.60
CA ALA A 72 21.59 -0.92 9.84
C ALA A 72 21.90 -0.58 8.37
N LEU A 73 21.06 0.24 7.73
CA LEU A 73 21.27 0.68 6.35
C LEU A 73 22.57 1.47 6.18
N ALA A 74 22.86 2.41 7.09
CA ALA A 74 24.12 3.15 7.08
C ALA A 74 25.33 2.20 7.20
N GLN A 75 25.23 1.17 8.04
CA GLN A 75 26.29 0.17 8.20
C GLN A 75 26.48 -0.70 6.95
N VAL A 76 25.39 -1.03 6.23
CA VAL A 76 25.47 -1.76 4.94
C VAL A 76 26.11 -0.89 3.86
N ILE A 77 25.78 0.40 3.80
CA ILE A 77 26.37 1.36 2.85
C ILE A 77 27.87 1.51 3.11
N ASP A 78 28.29 1.62 4.36
CA ASP A 78 29.70 1.83 4.72
C ASP A 78 30.53 0.55 4.62
N ASN A 79 29.93 -0.63 4.84
CA ASN A 79 30.63 -1.92 4.79
C ASN A 79 29.67 -3.09 4.48
N PRO A 80 29.42 -3.40 3.20
CA PRO A 80 28.49 -4.45 2.78
C PRO A 80 29.07 -5.84 3.05
N THR A 81 28.88 -6.31 4.29
CA THR A 81 29.24 -7.67 4.71
C THR A 81 27.97 -8.52 4.84
N ALA A 82 28.09 -9.84 4.67
CA ALA A 82 26.96 -10.77 4.82
C ALA A 82 26.25 -10.66 6.18
N ASP A 83 26.97 -10.27 7.24
CA ASP A 83 26.38 -10.02 8.56
C ASP A 83 25.59 -8.70 8.60
N ALA A 84 26.00 -7.66 7.88
CA ALA A 84 25.27 -6.40 7.78
C ALA A 84 23.93 -6.57 7.05
N THR A 85 23.89 -7.36 5.97
CA THR A 85 22.65 -7.66 5.23
C THR A 85 21.67 -8.47 6.07
N ARG A 86 22.16 -9.43 6.88
CA ARG A 86 21.30 -10.21 7.80
C ARG A 86 20.67 -9.32 8.89
N ILE A 87 21.38 -8.30 9.35
CA ILE A 87 20.86 -7.30 10.30
C ILE A 87 19.75 -6.46 9.65
N LEU A 88 19.89 -6.10 8.37
CA LEU A 88 18.91 -5.30 7.62
C LEU A 88 17.58 -6.05 7.45
N VAL A 89 17.62 -7.31 7.00
CA VAL A 89 16.41 -8.15 6.85
C VAL A 89 15.70 -8.31 8.20
N GLY A 90 16.43 -8.54 9.28
CA GLY A 90 15.84 -8.62 10.63
C GLY A 90 15.22 -7.31 11.12
N THR A 91 15.63 -6.16 10.60
CA THR A 91 15.00 -4.86 10.92
C THR A 91 13.72 -4.60 10.12
N ASP A 92 13.59 -5.12 8.90
CA ASP A 92 12.38 -4.96 8.09
C ASP A 92 11.20 -5.74 8.67
N ASP A 93 11.43 -6.96 9.17
CA ASP A 93 10.42 -7.74 9.90
C ASP A 93 9.90 -7.00 11.14
N LEU A 94 10.81 -6.31 11.85
CA LEU A 94 10.47 -5.53 13.05
C LEU A 94 9.61 -4.31 12.70
N VAL A 95 9.94 -3.60 11.60
CA VAL A 95 9.18 -2.43 11.13
C VAL A 95 7.80 -2.86 10.63
N THR A 96 7.71 -3.97 9.90
CA THR A 96 6.44 -4.54 9.43
C THR A 96 5.56 -4.93 10.61
N ALA A 97 6.10 -5.67 11.58
CA ALA A 97 5.37 -6.05 12.79
C ALA A 97 4.91 -4.84 13.62
N ALA A 98 5.75 -3.82 13.77
CA ALA A 98 5.42 -2.59 14.48
C ALA A 98 4.30 -1.81 13.76
N THR A 99 4.32 -1.77 12.43
CA THR A 99 3.31 -1.10 11.61
C THR A 99 1.94 -1.77 11.74
N VAL A 100 1.90 -3.10 11.62
CA VAL A 100 0.67 -3.89 11.80
C VAL A 100 0.11 -3.72 13.22
N ALA A 101 0.96 -3.79 14.24
CA ALA A 101 0.53 -3.60 15.63
C ALA A 101 -0.04 -2.19 15.87
N SER A 102 0.56 -1.16 15.28
CA SER A 102 0.10 0.23 15.39
C SER A 102 -1.27 0.44 14.73
N PHE A 103 -1.48 -0.18 13.56
CA PHE A 103 -2.76 -0.13 12.86
C PHE A 103 -3.88 -0.80 13.66
N ILE A 104 -3.65 -2.00 14.19
CA ILE A 104 -4.61 -2.73 15.03
C ILE A 104 -4.97 -1.90 16.28
N SER A 105 -3.98 -1.29 16.92
CA SER A 105 -4.20 -0.45 18.11
C SER A 105 -5.03 0.80 17.80
N GLY A 106 -4.74 1.47 16.68
CA GLY A 106 -5.53 2.62 16.21
C GLY A 106 -6.98 2.24 15.93
N PHE A 107 -7.21 1.11 15.26
CA PHE A 107 -8.54 0.60 14.95
C PHE A 107 -9.35 0.27 16.22
N VAL A 108 -8.75 -0.45 17.17
CA VAL A 108 -9.41 -0.79 18.46
C VAL A 108 -9.79 0.49 19.23
N THR A 109 -8.92 1.49 19.21
CA THR A 109 -9.17 2.78 19.87
C THR A 109 -10.35 3.52 19.23
N LEU A 110 -10.43 3.55 17.90
CA LEU A 110 -11.55 4.16 17.17
C LEU A 110 -12.88 3.47 17.46
N VAL A 111 -12.89 2.13 17.45
CA VAL A 111 -14.10 1.34 17.77
C VAL A 111 -14.55 1.62 19.20
N ALA A 112 -13.63 1.62 20.17
CA ALA A 112 -13.95 1.91 21.57
C ALA A 112 -14.53 3.32 21.75
N LEU A 113 -13.98 4.31 21.05
CA LEU A 113 -14.42 5.71 21.12
C LEU A 113 -15.79 5.91 20.46
N SER A 114 -16.04 5.22 19.34
CA SER A 114 -17.34 5.19 18.66
C SER A 114 -18.43 4.56 19.54
N LEU A 115 -18.15 3.39 20.14
CA LEU A 115 -19.08 2.73 21.06
C LEU A 115 -19.37 3.59 22.30
N TRP A 116 -18.35 4.25 22.85
CA TRP A 116 -18.51 5.17 23.97
C TRP A 116 -19.40 6.36 23.58
N LEU A 117 -19.14 6.99 22.44
CA LEU A 117 -19.90 8.14 21.95
C LEU A 117 -21.36 7.76 21.68
N HIS A 118 -21.59 6.65 20.99
CA HIS A 118 -22.94 6.15 20.70
C HIS A 118 -23.74 5.91 21.99
N ARG A 119 -23.11 5.30 23.00
CA ARG A 119 -23.76 5.05 24.29
C ARG A 119 -23.98 6.33 25.09
N ALA A 120 -23.05 7.29 25.05
CA ALA A 120 -23.21 8.58 25.67
C ALA A 120 -24.40 9.34 25.09
N LEU A 121 -24.55 9.32 23.75
CA LEU A 121 -25.68 9.91 23.05
C LEU A 121 -27.00 9.22 23.41
N ARG A 122 -27.02 7.89 23.50
CA ARG A 122 -28.22 7.11 23.88
C ARG A 122 -28.67 7.38 25.32
N LEU A 123 -27.74 7.44 26.27
CA LEU A 123 -28.07 7.78 27.66
C LEU A 123 -28.62 9.21 27.78
N ARG A 124 -28.15 10.13 26.92
CA ARG A 124 -28.66 11.50 26.83
C ARG A 124 -30.12 11.53 26.36
N THR A 125 -30.50 10.67 25.41
CA THR A 125 -31.88 10.58 24.92
C THR A 125 -32.83 9.93 25.92
N GLU A 126 -32.36 8.96 26.72
CA GLU A 126 -33.22 8.21 27.64
C GLU A 126 -33.49 8.95 28.96
N GLN A 127 -32.60 9.83 29.43
CA GLN A 127 -32.73 10.46 30.75
C GLN A 127 -33.46 11.81 30.76
N GLY A 128 -33.87 12.37 29.61
CA GLY A 128 -34.63 13.63 29.53
C GLY A 128 -33.94 14.87 30.14
N ALA A 129 -32.72 14.72 30.66
CA ALA A 129 -31.98 15.76 31.33
C ALA A 129 -31.34 16.68 30.29
N TRP A 130 -32.01 17.80 30.02
CA TRP A 130 -31.41 18.96 29.38
C TRP A 130 -30.38 19.58 30.32
N VAL A 131 -29.20 18.98 30.40
CA VAL A 131 -28.01 19.71 30.84
C VAL A 131 -27.53 20.47 29.61
N HIS A 132 -27.69 21.80 29.64
CA HIS A 132 -27.03 22.66 28.66
C HIS A 132 -25.58 22.21 28.55
N PRO A 133 -25.05 21.89 27.35
CA PRO A 133 -23.62 21.70 27.23
C PRO A 133 -22.99 22.96 27.84
N PRO A 134 -22.00 22.84 28.76
CA PRO A 134 -21.26 24.03 29.18
C PRO A 134 -20.84 24.72 27.89
N ALA A 135 -21.15 26.00 27.76
CA ALA A 135 -20.91 26.76 26.56
C ALA A 135 -19.42 26.71 26.23
N PHE A 136 -19.01 25.72 25.44
CA PHE A 136 -17.68 25.62 24.87
C PHE A 136 -17.64 26.56 23.67
N GLY A 137 -17.64 27.86 23.98
CA GLY A 137 -17.27 28.87 23.00
C GLY A 137 -15.80 28.68 22.63
N GLY A 138 -15.53 28.24 21.40
CA GLY A 138 -14.27 28.53 20.70
C GLY A 138 -13.07 27.58 20.83
N TRP A 139 -13.14 26.46 21.57
CA TRP A 139 -11.94 25.63 21.85
C TRP A 139 -11.81 24.36 20.98
N ALA A 140 -12.37 24.34 19.78
CA ALA A 140 -12.40 23.15 18.94
C ALA A 140 -11.09 22.68 18.25
N PRO A 141 -9.90 23.33 18.38
CA PRO A 141 -8.67 22.74 17.86
C PRO A 141 -7.64 22.28 18.93
N MET A 142 -8.00 22.12 20.22
CA MET A 142 -7.03 21.74 21.27
C MET A 142 -7.48 20.57 22.15
N VAL A 143 -7.17 19.32 21.76
CA VAL A 143 -7.05 18.17 22.71
C VAL A 143 -6.07 17.14 22.14
N PRO A 144 -4.89 16.92 22.78
CA PRO A 144 -4.82 15.84 23.79
C PRO A 144 -4.42 16.26 25.22
N VAL A 145 -3.99 17.50 25.50
CA VAL A 145 -3.42 17.81 26.85
C VAL A 145 -4.47 18.27 27.87
N GLY A 146 -5.58 18.88 27.44
CA GLY A 146 -6.59 19.47 28.35
C GLY A 146 -7.39 18.47 29.20
N ASN A 147 -7.43 17.19 28.81
CA ASN A 147 -8.27 16.18 29.48
C ASN A 147 -7.64 15.53 30.72
N VAL A 148 -6.34 15.75 31.00
CA VAL A 148 -5.66 15.09 32.11
C VAL A 148 -5.67 15.94 33.40
N PHE A 149 -5.61 17.28 33.30
CA PHE A 149 -5.40 18.15 34.47
C PHE A 149 -6.65 18.90 34.97
N MET A 150 -7.60 19.22 34.09
CA MET A 150 -8.83 19.95 34.44
C MET A 150 -9.75 19.20 35.44
N PRO A 151 -9.94 17.87 35.35
CA PRO A 151 -10.83 17.17 36.28
C PRO A 151 -10.32 17.19 37.72
N ILE A 152 -8.99 17.20 37.92
CA ILE A 152 -8.36 17.14 39.24
C ILE A 152 -8.47 18.50 39.95
N MET A 153 -8.26 19.60 39.24
CA MET A 153 -8.38 20.95 39.84
C MET A 153 -9.83 21.32 40.14
N ALA A 154 -10.76 21.00 39.23
CA ALA A 154 -12.19 21.22 39.46
C ALA A 154 -12.73 20.36 40.61
N MET A 155 -12.33 19.09 40.71
CA MET A 155 -12.71 18.23 41.84
C MET A 155 -12.07 18.69 43.17
N ARG A 156 -10.85 19.25 43.15
CA ARG A 156 -10.20 19.80 44.35
C ARG A 156 -10.86 21.08 44.84
N ASP A 157 -11.35 21.94 43.95
CA ASP A 157 -12.05 23.17 44.35
C ASP A 157 -13.50 22.90 44.82
N ILE A 158 -14.18 21.92 44.23
CA ILE A 158 -15.50 21.44 44.67
C ILE A 158 -15.40 20.71 46.02
N ALA A 159 -14.40 19.84 46.21
CA ALA A 159 -14.16 19.16 47.49
C ALA A 159 -13.80 20.13 48.63
N ASN A 160 -13.31 21.33 48.31
CA ASN A 160 -12.98 22.38 49.28
C ASN A 160 -14.06 23.47 49.37
N GLY A 161 -15.25 23.26 48.80
CA GLY A 161 -16.41 24.16 48.94
C GLY A 161 -16.26 25.54 48.29
N ARG A 162 -15.32 25.73 47.36
CA ARG A 162 -15.12 27.04 46.71
C ARG A 162 -15.97 27.17 45.45
N ARG A 163 -16.66 28.30 45.27
CA ARG A 163 -17.31 28.63 43.97
C ARG A 163 -16.23 28.83 42.91
N ALA A 164 -16.39 28.15 41.77
CA ALA A 164 -15.51 28.28 40.62
C ALA A 164 -15.42 29.75 40.18
N ARG A 165 -14.22 30.34 40.26
CA ARG A 165 -13.99 31.70 39.74
C ARG A 165 -13.97 31.63 38.22
N ALA A 166 -14.69 32.54 37.57
CA ALA A 166 -14.54 32.78 36.13
C ALA A 166 -13.08 33.21 35.87
N VAL A 167 -12.33 32.35 35.19
CA VAL A 167 -10.94 32.61 34.78
C VAL A 167 -10.98 33.57 33.60
N SER A 168 -10.27 34.71 33.74
CA SER A 168 -10.18 35.75 32.72
C SER A 168 -9.46 35.26 31.46
N THR A 169 -9.96 35.67 30.30
CA THR A 169 -9.46 35.42 28.95
C THR A 169 -8.13 36.12 28.64
N ARG A 170 -7.03 35.77 29.33
CA ARG A 170 -5.69 36.09 28.85
C ARG A 170 -5.07 34.87 28.19
N HIS A 171 -4.67 35.03 26.94
CA HIS A 171 -3.95 34.01 26.17
C HIS A 171 -2.67 33.65 26.92
N ASP A 172 -2.47 32.37 27.20
CA ASP A 172 -1.29 31.89 27.89
C ASP A 172 -0.16 31.69 26.87
N PRO A 173 0.87 32.57 26.84
CA PRO A 173 1.94 32.54 25.83
C PRO A 173 2.77 31.24 25.89
N LEU A 174 2.70 30.48 26.99
CA LEU A 174 3.35 29.18 27.12
C LEU A 174 2.75 28.11 26.20
N SER A 175 1.44 28.20 25.92
CA SER A 175 0.76 27.25 25.02
C SER A 175 1.13 27.48 23.54
N MET A 176 1.22 28.76 23.13
CA MET A 176 1.72 29.11 21.79
C MET A 176 3.21 28.77 21.65
N ALA A 177 4.03 29.03 22.68
CA ALA A 177 5.44 28.68 22.67
C ALA A 177 5.65 27.17 22.52
N TRP A 178 4.82 26.34 23.17
CA TRP A 178 4.91 24.89 23.04
C TRP A 178 4.55 24.38 21.64
N TRP A 179 3.49 24.92 21.02
CA TRP A 179 3.14 24.59 19.63
C TRP A 179 4.19 25.04 18.64
N LEU A 180 4.76 26.24 18.83
CA LEU A 180 5.87 26.71 18.02
C LEU A 180 7.10 25.82 18.19
N LEU A 181 7.38 25.29 19.38
CA LEU A 181 8.47 24.34 19.62
C LEU A 181 8.22 22.96 18.99
N VAL A 182 6.98 22.47 18.95
CA VAL A 182 6.64 21.21 18.26
C VAL A 182 6.74 21.37 16.75
N ILE A 183 6.21 22.47 16.20
CA ILE A 183 6.31 22.78 14.77
C ILE A 183 7.78 23.01 14.39
N LEU A 184 8.51 23.80 15.17
CA LEU A 184 9.94 24.05 14.96
C LEU A 184 10.78 22.77 15.12
N GLY A 185 10.45 21.89 16.06
CA GLY A 185 11.11 20.58 16.21
C GLY A 185 10.85 19.66 15.03
N THR A 186 9.62 19.65 14.50
CA THR A 186 9.25 18.88 13.30
C THR A 186 9.94 19.44 12.05
N VAL A 187 10.05 20.77 11.95
CA VAL A 187 10.76 21.47 10.87
C VAL A 187 12.28 21.27 10.97
N LEU A 188 12.88 21.35 12.17
CA LEU A 188 14.32 21.18 12.37
C LEU A 188 14.79 19.74 12.14
N VAL A 189 14.00 18.74 12.55
CA VAL A 189 14.29 17.33 12.23
C VAL A 189 14.27 17.10 10.71
N ARG A 190 13.36 17.76 9.99
CA ARG A 190 13.23 17.70 8.52
C ARG A 190 14.24 18.57 7.76
N MET A 191 14.70 19.68 8.34
CA MET A 191 15.77 20.51 7.75
C MET A 191 17.15 19.86 7.94
N ASN A 192 17.31 19.05 8.99
CA ASN A 192 18.50 18.22 9.16
C ASN A 192 18.54 17.00 8.20
N ASP A 193 17.40 16.61 7.62
CA ASP A 193 17.31 15.66 6.49
C ASP A 193 17.74 16.31 5.14
N ALA A 194 17.88 17.64 5.04
CA ALA A 194 18.06 18.33 3.76
C ALA A 194 19.54 18.42 3.31
N GLY A 195 20.04 17.30 2.80
CA GLY A 195 21.06 17.27 1.76
C GLY A 195 20.49 17.25 0.32
N SER A 196 19.17 17.20 0.14
CA SER A 196 18.51 17.13 -1.17
C SER A 196 17.17 17.89 -1.22
N THR A 197 16.69 18.16 -2.45
CA THR A 197 15.85 19.30 -2.86
C THR A 197 14.41 19.34 -2.35
N ALA A 198 13.93 20.56 -2.02
CA ALA A 198 12.71 20.90 -1.30
C ALA A 198 11.35 20.64 -2.00
N SER A 199 11.31 20.17 -3.26
CA SER A 199 10.05 20.06 -4.03
C SER A 199 9.25 18.78 -3.74
N GLU A 200 9.91 17.62 -3.58
CA GLU A 200 9.23 16.34 -3.36
C GLU A 200 8.68 16.21 -1.92
N THR A 201 9.42 16.76 -0.97
CA THR A 201 8.99 16.85 0.43
C THR A 201 7.76 17.75 0.60
N LEU A 202 7.61 18.80 -0.20
CA LEU A 202 6.40 19.64 -0.21
C LEU A 202 5.20 18.92 -0.83
N GLY A 203 5.41 18.04 -1.82
CA GLY A 203 4.35 17.23 -2.42
C GLY A 203 3.77 16.19 -1.45
N ALA A 204 4.63 15.41 -0.81
CA ALA A 204 4.22 14.40 0.18
C ALA A 204 3.60 15.06 1.43
N LEU A 205 4.13 16.20 1.88
CA LEU A 205 3.54 16.99 2.96
C LEU A 205 2.18 17.57 2.56
N GLY A 206 2.04 18.05 1.33
CA GLY A 206 0.78 18.58 0.78
C GLY A 206 -0.32 17.52 0.73
N LEU A 207 0.01 16.30 0.28
CA LEU A 207 -0.94 15.17 0.22
C LEU A 207 -1.35 14.69 1.61
N ALA A 208 -0.41 14.58 2.55
CA ALA A 208 -0.72 14.23 3.93
C ALA A 208 -1.61 15.30 4.60
N ILE A 209 -1.28 16.58 4.44
CA ILE A 209 -2.08 17.69 4.97
C ILE A 209 -3.48 17.69 4.33
N ALA A 210 -3.58 17.44 3.02
CA ALA A 210 -4.86 17.35 2.32
C ALA A 210 -5.72 16.20 2.84
N GLY A 211 -5.14 15.00 3.00
CA GLY A 211 -5.84 13.82 3.53
C GLY A 211 -6.37 14.05 4.95
N TRP A 212 -5.54 14.62 5.83
CA TRP A 212 -5.96 14.99 7.19
C TRP A 212 -7.03 16.09 7.20
N SER A 213 -6.94 17.06 6.29
CA SER A 213 -7.92 18.13 6.16
C SER A 213 -9.29 17.61 5.75
N VAL A 214 -9.36 16.65 4.81
CA VAL A 214 -10.62 16.03 4.37
C VAL A 214 -11.29 15.26 5.51
N LEU A 215 -10.53 14.48 6.29
CA LEU A 215 -11.07 13.75 7.44
C LEU A 215 -11.62 14.69 8.52
N VAL A 216 -10.91 15.79 8.79
CA VAL A 216 -11.35 16.81 9.75
C VAL A 216 -12.62 17.49 9.28
N VAL A 217 -12.69 17.90 8.00
CA VAL A 217 -13.89 18.53 7.42
C VAL A 217 -15.09 17.57 7.43
N ALA A 218 -14.90 16.30 7.07
CA ALA A 218 -15.96 15.29 7.12
C ALA A 218 -16.49 15.11 8.56
N GLY A 219 -15.60 15.10 9.56
CA GLY A 219 -15.97 15.08 10.98
C GLY A 219 -16.80 16.31 11.40
N PHE A 220 -16.39 17.51 10.98
CA PHE A 220 -17.13 18.74 11.27
C PHE A 220 -18.51 18.78 10.60
N VAL A 221 -18.62 18.35 9.34
CA VAL A 221 -19.90 18.28 8.63
C VAL A 221 -20.84 17.27 9.30
N GLY A 222 -20.33 16.10 9.70
CA GLY A 222 -21.09 15.12 10.47
C GLY A 222 -21.60 15.69 11.79
N MET A 223 -20.75 16.40 12.53
CA MET A 223 -21.14 17.02 13.80
C MET A 223 -22.17 18.15 13.61
N ALA A 224 -22.01 18.98 12.57
CA ALA A 224 -22.95 20.05 12.23
C ALA A 224 -24.32 19.48 11.83
N ALA A 225 -24.36 18.39 11.07
CA ALA A 225 -25.60 17.70 10.71
C ALA A 225 -26.33 17.15 11.94
N VAL A 226 -25.60 16.55 12.89
CA VAL A 226 -26.16 16.06 14.17
C VAL A 226 -26.73 17.22 15.00
N LEU A 227 -26.00 18.34 15.10
CA LEU A 227 -26.44 19.54 15.82
C LEU A 227 -27.68 20.18 15.16
N HIS A 228 -27.72 20.23 13.83
CA HIS A 228 -28.87 20.77 13.10
C HIS A 228 -30.12 19.90 13.31
N LEU A 229 -29.98 18.57 13.23
CA LEU A 229 -31.07 17.63 13.49
C LEU A 229 -31.59 17.74 14.92
N THR A 230 -30.70 17.88 15.92
CA THR A 230 -31.12 18.08 17.32
C THR A 230 -31.82 19.42 17.54
N HIS A 231 -31.39 20.48 16.85
CA HIS A 231 -32.05 21.80 16.91
C HIS A 231 -33.43 21.81 16.24
N GLN A 232 -33.60 21.13 15.10
CA GLN A 232 -34.91 20.99 14.44
C GLN A 232 -35.92 20.24 15.31
N VAL A 233 -35.47 19.21 16.03
CA VAL A 233 -36.32 18.48 17.00
C VAL A 233 -36.72 19.37 18.18
N SER A 234 -35.83 20.27 18.66
CA SER A 234 -36.19 21.18 19.76
C SER A 234 -37.16 22.29 19.34
N LEU A 235 -37.11 22.73 18.08
CA LEU A 235 -38.02 23.77 17.57
C LEU A 235 -39.43 23.23 17.26
N GLY A 236 -39.55 21.96 16.88
CA GLY A 236 -40.84 21.31 16.61
C GLY A 236 -41.73 21.08 17.85
N GLN A 237 -41.22 21.32 19.07
CA GLN A 237 -41.96 21.13 20.33
C GLN A 237 -42.51 22.44 20.94
N ARG A 238 -42.53 23.56 20.20
CA ARG A 238 -43.22 24.76 20.70
C ARG A 238 -44.74 24.52 20.74
N VAL A 239 -45.23 24.18 21.93
CA VAL A 239 -46.66 24.17 22.27
C VAL A 239 -47.09 25.63 22.40
N ASP A 240 -47.91 26.12 21.47
CA ASP A 240 -48.60 27.41 21.60
C ASP A 240 -49.66 27.27 22.69
N VAL A 241 -49.35 27.76 23.89
CA VAL A 241 -50.35 27.97 24.94
C VAL A 241 -51.08 29.27 24.60
N GLN A 242 -52.23 29.17 23.92
CA GLN A 242 -53.15 30.30 23.84
C GLN A 242 -53.72 30.58 25.24
N SER A 243 -53.27 31.67 25.85
CA SER A 243 -53.86 32.23 27.06
C SER A 243 -55.19 32.91 26.73
N GLY A 244 -56.24 32.11 26.57
CA GLY A 244 -57.62 32.59 26.67
C GLY A 244 -57.90 33.00 28.11
N GLY A 245 -58.20 34.29 28.33
CA GLY A 245 -58.28 34.91 29.65
C GLY A 245 -59.38 34.35 30.53
N ASP A 246 -58.98 33.63 31.58
CA ASP A 246 -59.72 33.55 32.84
C ASP A 246 -58.74 33.15 33.97
N PRO A 247 -58.37 34.05 34.91
CA PRO A 247 -57.33 33.78 35.90
C PRO A 247 -57.71 32.79 37.02
N HIS A 248 -58.88 32.12 36.95
CA HIS A 248 -59.35 31.21 38.00
C HIS A 248 -59.79 29.80 37.55
N ALA A 249 -59.62 29.43 36.29
CA ALA A 249 -59.90 28.06 35.86
C ALA A 249 -58.61 27.21 35.87
N ALA A 250 -58.51 26.27 36.82
CA ALA A 250 -57.51 25.20 36.78
C ALA A 250 -57.85 24.24 35.63
N GLY A 251 -57.38 24.55 34.42
CA GLY A 251 -57.48 23.69 33.25
C GLY A 251 -56.42 22.60 33.28
N ILE A 252 -56.86 21.34 33.37
CA ILE A 252 -56.02 20.16 33.13
C ILE A 252 -55.68 20.16 31.62
N VAL A 253 -54.40 20.23 31.28
CA VAL A 253 -53.94 20.12 29.88
C VAL A 253 -54.01 18.65 29.48
N GLU A 254 -55.06 18.28 28.76
CA GLU A 254 -55.23 16.96 28.17
C GLU A 254 -54.47 16.89 26.83
N PHE A 255 -53.43 16.06 26.76
CA PHE A 255 -52.63 15.82 25.56
C PHE A 255 -53.38 14.89 24.62
N ASP A 256 -54.15 15.45 23.67
CA ASP A 256 -54.80 14.64 22.65
C ASP A 256 -53.91 14.46 21.41
N LYS A 257 -53.62 13.19 21.12
CA LYS A 257 -53.04 12.56 19.91
C LYS A 257 -51.50 12.50 19.77
N PRO A 258 -50.91 11.28 19.77
CA PRO A 258 -49.51 11.08 19.41
C PRO A 258 -49.28 11.39 17.93
N VAL A 259 -48.28 12.22 17.63
CA VAL A 259 -47.79 12.44 16.26
C VAL A 259 -47.34 11.09 15.67
N PRO A 260 -47.80 10.70 14.46
CA PRO A 260 -47.47 9.40 13.90
C PRO A 260 -45.97 9.29 13.65
N ALA A 261 -45.32 8.38 14.37
CA ALA A 261 -43.87 8.09 14.35
C ALA A 261 -43.31 7.68 12.96
N ARG A 262 -44.16 7.58 11.92
CA ARG A 262 -43.77 7.12 10.58
C ARG A 262 -43.06 8.17 9.73
N VAL A 263 -43.15 9.47 10.04
CA VAL A 263 -42.51 10.52 9.21
C VAL A 263 -41.09 10.87 9.68
N LEU A 264 -40.73 10.54 10.93
CA LEU A 264 -39.38 10.79 11.47
C LEU A 264 -38.36 9.71 11.07
N GLY A 265 -38.83 8.47 10.87
CA GLY A 265 -37.97 7.33 10.53
C GLY A 265 -37.37 7.38 9.13
N SER A 266 -38.04 8.02 8.15
CA SER A 266 -37.59 8.03 6.75
C SER A 266 -36.50 9.06 6.45
N ARG A 267 -36.41 10.15 7.24
CA ARG A 267 -35.39 11.19 7.03
C ARG A 267 -34.07 10.87 7.74
N ALA A 268 -34.11 10.16 8.87
CA ALA A 268 -32.91 9.73 9.58
C ALA A 268 -32.16 8.59 8.85
N THR A 269 -32.89 7.68 8.19
CA THR A 269 -32.29 6.60 7.40
C THR A 269 -31.61 7.10 6.12
N VAL A 270 -32.16 8.12 5.47
CA VAL A 270 -31.56 8.71 4.25
C VAL A 270 -30.24 9.41 4.56
N VAL A 271 -30.14 10.15 5.68
CA VAL A 271 -28.89 10.82 6.09
C VAL A 271 -27.84 9.81 6.55
N GLY A 272 -28.25 8.75 7.26
CA GLY A 272 -27.34 7.66 7.63
C GLY A 272 -26.81 6.89 6.42
N ALA A 273 -27.67 6.60 5.44
CA ALA A 273 -27.25 5.95 4.20
C ALA A 273 -26.28 6.82 3.40
N LEU A 274 -26.52 8.14 3.30
CA LEU A 274 -25.63 9.06 2.60
C LEU A 274 -24.24 9.16 3.26
N GLY A 275 -24.17 9.14 4.59
CA GLY A 275 -22.91 9.16 5.33
C GLY A 275 -22.09 7.87 5.16
N VAL A 276 -22.74 6.72 5.14
CA VAL A 276 -22.08 5.43 4.83
C VAL A 276 -21.60 5.39 3.38
N LEU A 277 -22.40 5.90 2.43
CA LEU A 277 -22.03 5.95 1.01
C LEU A 277 -20.84 6.88 0.77
N LEU A 278 -20.82 8.06 1.38
CA LEU A 278 -19.69 9.00 1.30
C LEU A 278 -18.42 8.43 1.95
N SER A 279 -18.56 7.70 3.06
CA SER A 279 -17.43 7.02 3.71
C SER A 279 -16.90 5.87 2.86
N ALA A 280 -17.77 5.09 2.21
CA ALA A 280 -17.40 4.03 1.30
C ALA A 280 -16.71 4.57 0.03
N VAL A 281 -17.19 5.69 -0.53
CA VAL A 281 -16.55 6.37 -1.67
C VAL A 281 -15.19 6.94 -1.28
N ALA A 282 -15.05 7.51 -0.08
CA ALA A 282 -13.75 7.98 0.41
C ALA A 282 -12.76 6.83 0.60
N VAL A 283 -13.20 5.69 1.15
CA VAL A 283 -12.36 4.47 1.26
C VAL A 283 -12.02 3.90 -0.12
N ALA A 284 -12.96 3.88 -1.07
CA ALA A 284 -12.71 3.42 -2.43
C ALA A 284 -11.78 4.36 -3.21
N LEU A 285 -11.84 5.67 -2.98
CA LEU A 285 -10.90 6.63 -3.57
C LEU A 285 -9.51 6.51 -2.94
N ILE A 286 -9.41 6.28 -1.62
CA ILE A 286 -8.12 6.03 -0.95
C ILE A 286 -7.54 4.68 -1.40
N ALA A 287 -8.37 3.66 -1.59
CA ALA A 287 -7.96 2.35 -2.08
C ALA A 287 -7.67 2.35 -3.60
N GLY A 288 -8.31 3.22 -4.38
CA GLY A 288 -8.03 3.41 -5.81
C GLY A 288 -6.85 4.34 -6.10
N MET A 289 -6.41 5.12 -5.10
CA MET A 289 -5.18 5.91 -5.14
C MET A 289 -3.99 5.19 -4.49
N SER A 290 -4.09 3.88 -4.29
CA SER A 290 -2.87 3.07 -4.28
C SER A 290 -2.24 3.20 -5.67
N VAL A 291 -1.36 4.19 -5.82
CA VAL A 291 -0.17 3.98 -6.62
C VAL A 291 0.33 2.61 -6.18
N PRO A 292 0.59 1.65 -7.09
CA PRO A 292 1.44 0.56 -6.71
C PRO A 292 2.75 1.22 -6.29
N GLU A 293 2.91 1.49 -4.99
CA GLU A 293 4.21 1.57 -4.38
C GLU A 293 4.81 0.22 -4.71
N ALA A 294 5.55 0.19 -5.83
CA ALA A 294 6.60 -0.76 -6.03
C ALA A 294 7.38 -0.71 -4.74
N GLN A 295 7.11 -1.67 -3.87
CA GLN A 295 7.96 -1.92 -2.72
C GLN A 295 9.30 -2.20 -3.38
N ALA A 296 10.21 -1.23 -3.32
CA ALA A 296 11.62 -1.43 -3.56
C ALA A 296 12.09 -2.36 -2.44
N SER A 297 11.66 -3.61 -2.50
CA SER A 297 12.26 -4.71 -1.80
C SER A 297 13.66 -4.78 -2.38
N LEU A 298 14.65 -4.43 -1.58
CA LEU A 298 16.04 -4.71 -1.88
C LEU A 298 16.16 -6.25 -1.92
N VAL A 299 15.91 -6.84 -3.09
CA VAL A 299 16.11 -8.27 -3.30
C VAL A 299 17.61 -8.48 -3.46
N VAL A 300 18.31 -8.67 -2.33
CA VAL A 300 19.61 -9.34 -2.34
C VAL A 300 19.30 -10.83 -2.47
N ALA A 301 19.27 -11.30 -3.72
CA ALA A 301 19.08 -12.70 -4.06
C ALA A 301 20.17 -13.57 -3.42
N GLY A 302 19.77 -14.36 -2.41
CA GLY A 302 20.32 -15.66 -2.02
C GLY A 302 21.82 -15.80 -1.80
N ALA A 303 22.23 -15.88 -0.53
CA ALA A 303 23.44 -16.61 -0.14
C ALA A 303 23.17 -18.13 -0.25
N SER A 304 23.80 -18.79 -1.21
CA SER A 304 23.84 -20.25 -1.32
C SER A 304 24.93 -20.82 -0.39
N PRO A 305 24.73 -22.00 0.24
CA PRO A 305 25.71 -22.57 1.17
C PRO A 305 26.95 -23.19 0.51
N ASN A 306 27.09 -23.19 -0.82
CA ASN A 306 28.11 -23.98 -1.54
C ASN A 306 29.03 -23.21 -2.51
N GLY A 307 29.07 -21.88 -2.50
CA GLY A 307 30.01 -21.11 -3.32
C GLY A 307 29.97 -19.63 -2.95
N VAL A 308 31.13 -18.98 -2.94
CA VAL A 308 31.19 -17.52 -2.74
C VAL A 308 30.55 -16.87 -3.96
N ARG A 309 29.30 -16.42 -3.82
CA ARG A 309 28.66 -15.55 -4.81
C ARG A 309 29.17 -14.14 -4.57
N ASP A 310 29.88 -13.58 -5.54
CA ASP A 310 30.26 -12.18 -5.51
C ASP A 310 29.04 -11.35 -5.94
N VAL A 311 28.58 -10.47 -5.07
CA VAL A 311 27.49 -9.54 -5.37
C VAL A 311 28.09 -8.33 -6.07
N VAL A 312 27.71 -8.10 -7.33
CA VAL A 312 28.25 -7.03 -8.18
C VAL A 312 27.15 -6.01 -8.45
N LEU A 313 27.48 -4.72 -8.34
CA LEU A 313 26.54 -3.64 -8.66
C LEU A 313 26.11 -3.72 -10.13
N THR A 314 24.87 -3.38 -10.44
CA THR A 314 24.36 -3.42 -11.83
C THR A 314 25.17 -2.54 -12.78
N THR A 315 25.72 -1.43 -12.28
CA THR A 315 26.62 -0.52 -13.02
C THR A 315 28.01 -1.11 -13.28
N GLU A 316 28.38 -2.18 -12.59
CA GLU A 316 29.68 -2.87 -12.72
C GLU A 316 29.58 -4.18 -13.48
N LEU A 317 28.36 -4.62 -13.84
CA LEU A 317 28.15 -5.79 -14.67
C LEU A 317 28.76 -5.58 -16.05
N GLN A 318 29.59 -6.52 -16.50
CA GLN A 318 30.29 -6.46 -17.77
C GLN A 318 30.25 -7.79 -18.51
N ALA A 319 30.24 -7.76 -19.83
CA ALA A 319 30.43 -8.96 -20.64
C ALA A 319 31.91 -9.44 -20.59
N PRO A 320 32.17 -10.75 -20.43
CA PRO A 320 31.24 -11.79 -20.02
C PRO A 320 31.18 -11.93 -18.49
N MET A 321 29.98 -11.83 -17.92
CA MET A 321 29.69 -12.17 -16.53
C MET A 321 28.48 -13.09 -16.47
N CYS A 322 28.50 -14.04 -15.54
CA CYS A 322 27.47 -15.03 -15.36
C CYS A 322 26.78 -14.84 -14.01
N ILE A 323 25.46 -14.94 -14.01
CA ILE A 323 24.60 -14.55 -12.91
C ILE A 323 23.73 -15.76 -12.54
N ALA A 324 23.73 -16.09 -11.26
CA ALA A 324 22.88 -17.15 -10.72
C ALA A 324 21.58 -16.52 -10.20
N LEU A 325 20.63 -16.23 -11.09
CA LEU A 325 19.31 -15.77 -10.71
C LEU A 325 18.51 -16.94 -10.13
N ASP A 326 18.12 -16.82 -8.85
CA ASP A 326 17.26 -17.77 -8.15
C ASP A 326 15.88 -17.19 -7.81
N ALA A 327 15.63 -15.93 -8.18
CA ALA A 327 14.38 -15.21 -7.95
C ALA A 327 14.03 -14.32 -9.15
N GLU A 328 12.74 -14.03 -9.31
CA GLU A 328 12.27 -13.01 -10.24
C GLU A 328 12.88 -11.65 -9.88
N LEU A 329 13.31 -10.94 -10.91
CA LEU A 329 13.88 -9.60 -10.77
C LEU A 329 12.77 -8.58 -10.52
N GLY A 330 12.96 -7.72 -9.52
CA GLY A 330 12.08 -6.58 -9.28
C GLY A 330 12.29 -5.44 -10.29
N ALA A 331 11.43 -4.42 -10.25
CA ALA A 331 11.53 -3.25 -11.13
C ALA A 331 12.80 -2.41 -10.92
N GLU A 332 13.41 -2.49 -9.74
CA GLU A 332 14.65 -1.79 -9.41
C GLU A 332 15.66 -2.78 -8.83
N ILE A 333 16.86 -2.83 -9.44
CA ILE A 333 17.90 -3.80 -9.10
C ILE A 333 19.22 -3.04 -8.94
N LEU A 334 19.80 -3.12 -7.74
CA LEU A 334 21.08 -2.46 -7.43
C LEU A 334 22.28 -3.36 -7.65
N ALA A 335 22.12 -4.66 -7.44
CA ALA A 335 23.21 -5.62 -7.54
C ALA A 335 22.68 -7.03 -7.87
N LEU A 336 23.53 -7.84 -8.52
CA LEU A 336 23.22 -9.22 -8.86
C LEU A 336 24.31 -10.18 -8.38
N PRO A 337 23.94 -11.41 -7.96
CA PRO A 337 24.90 -12.44 -7.59
C PRO A 337 25.58 -13.00 -8.83
N THR A 338 26.89 -12.80 -8.93
CA THR A 338 27.70 -13.35 -10.02
C THR A 338 28.39 -14.65 -9.58
N VAL A 339 28.63 -15.52 -10.56
CA VAL A 339 29.37 -16.78 -10.43
C VAL A 339 30.33 -16.94 -11.61
N PRO A 340 31.42 -17.72 -11.49
CA PRO A 340 32.21 -18.10 -12.65
C PRO A 340 31.33 -18.77 -13.71
N CYS A 341 31.50 -18.42 -15.00
CA CYS A 341 30.70 -19.01 -16.08
C CYS A 341 30.90 -20.53 -16.26
N THR A 342 31.92 -21.12 -15.63
CA THR A 342 32.11 -22.58 -15.56
C THR A 342 31.20 -23.25 -14.52
N GLU A 343 30.59 -22.47 -13.64
CA GLU A 343 29.59 -22.93 -12.68
C GLU A 343 28.18 -22.74 -13.24
N PRO A 344 27.18 -23.51 -12.76
CA PRO A 344 25.81 -23.34 -13.21
C PRO A 344 25.27 -21.93 -12.94
N HIS A 345 24.74 -21.29 -13.98
CA HIS A 345 24.16 -19.95 -14.00
C HIS A 345 22.98 -19.93 -14.98
N SER A 346 21.89 -19.25 -14.62
CA SER A 346 20.71 -19.09 -15.49
C SER A 346 20.81 -17.89 -16.40
N THR A 347 21.71 -16.94 -16.14
CA THR A 347 21.76 -15.68 -16.88
C THR A 347 23.19 -15.27 -17.19
N GLN A 348 23.40 -14.67 -18.35
CA GLN A 348 24.72 -14.25 -18.81
C GLN A 348 24.67 -12.88 -19.49
N VAL A 349 25.57 -11.99 -19.07
CA VAL A 349 25.82 -10.71 -19.74
C VAL A 349 26.61 -10.98 -21.01
N TYR A 350 26.03 -10.63 -22.17
CA TYR A 350 26.69 -10.78 -23.47
C TYR A 350 27.14 -9.44 -24.07
N ALA A 351 26.52 -8.33 -23.67
CA ALA A 351 26.94 -7.01 -24.12
C ALA A 351 26.66 -5.92 -23.09
N ASN A 352 27.47 -4.86 -23.15
CA ASN A 352 27.21 -3.57 -22.53
C ASN A 352 27.19 -2.54 -23.63
N VAL A 353 26.07 -1.85 -23.77
CA VAL A 353 25.87 -0.81 -24.78
C VAL A 353 25.52 0.49 -24.09
N ALA A 354 25.83 1.63 -24.71
CA ALA A 354 25.62 2.92 -24.07
C ALA A 354 24.82 3.86 -24.96
N PHE A 355 23.92 4.61 -24.34
CA PHE A 355 23.26 5.74 -24.97
C PHE A 355 24.30 6.78 -25.40
N SER A 356 24.15 7.30 -26.62
CA SER A 356 25.04 8.33 -27.18
C SER A 356 24.84 9.72 -26.56
N GLU A 357 23.77 9.90 -25.80
CA GLU A 357 23.34 11.13 -25.16
C GLU A 357 24.34 11.58 -24.09
N GLY A 358 24.76 12.84 -24.18
CA GLY A 358 25.67 13.45 -23.21
C GLY A 358 25.07 13.58 -21.80
N ALA A 359 25.96 13.86 -20.84
CA ALA A 359 25.58 14.22 -19.48
C ALA A 359 24.65 15.44 -19.48
N GLY A 360 23.51 15.34 -18.79
CA GLY A 360 22.49 16.40 -18.73
C GLY A 360 21.41 16.36 -19.82
N ALA A 361 21.46 15.41 -20.76
CA ALA A 361 20.31 15.11 -21.61
C ALA A 361 19.07 14.78 -20.75
N PRO A 362 17.85 15.21 -21.13
CA PRO A 362 16.64 14.84 -20.41
C PRO A 362 16.47 13.31 -20.43
N TYR A 363 15.94 12.75 -19.34
CA TYR A 363 15.58 11.34 -19.30
C TYR A 363 14.44 11.09 -20.29
N PRO A 364 14.53 10.08 -21.18
CA PRO A 364 13.40 9.62 -21.97
C PRO A 364 12.24 9.15 -21.08
N SER A 365 11.04 8.95 -21.61
CA SER A 365 10.03 8.23 -20.81
C SER A 365 10.49 6.80 -20.53
N ILE A 366 9.88 6.13 -19.54
CA ILE A 366 10.25 4.75 -19.20
C ILE A 366 10.03 3.81 -20.38
N GLU A 367 8.95 4.02 -21.14
CA GLU A 367 8.61 3.25 -22.33
C GLU A 367 9.65 3.47 -23.45
N GLN A 368 10.08 4.72 -23.65
CA GLN A 368 11.11 5.05 -24.65
C GLN A 368 12.47 4.45 -24.31
N ILE A 369 12.84 4.46 -23.02
CA ILE A 369 14.13 3.91 -22.62
C ILE A 369 14.15 2.39 -22.68
N ASP A 370 13.04 1.73 -22.34
CA ASP A 370 12.89 0.28 -22.39
C ASP A 370 12.95 -0.21 -23.84
N LEU A 371 12.13 0.37 -24.72
CA LEU A 371 12.13 0.06 -26.15
C LEU A 371 13.51 0.22 -26.78
N ARG A 372 14.17 1.36 -26.55
CA ARG A 372 15.48 1.61 -27.15
C ARG A 372 16.58 0.74 -26.57
N SER A 373 16.53 0.44 -25.27
CA SER A 373 17.49 -0.48 -24.65
C SER A 373 17.33 -1.89 -25.20
N THR A 374 16.09 -2.35 -25.36
CA THR A 374 15.77 -3.65 -25.97
C THR A 374 16.25 -3.73 -27.40
N GLN A 375 16.04 -2.67 -28.22
CA GLN A 375 16.60 -2.56 -29.57
C GLN A 375 18.13 -2.69 -29.58
N MET A 376 18.81 -1.91 -28.74
CA MET A 376 20.27 -1.93 -28.67
C MET A 376 20.81 -3.30 -28.27
N CYS A 377 20.11 -4.00 -27.37
CA CYS A 377 20.47 -5.36 -26.96
C CYS A 377 20.18 -6.40 -28.06
N ALA A 378 19.05 -6.31 -28.75
CA ALA A 378 18.73 -7.18 -29.87
C ALA A 378 19.74 -7.02 -31.02
N ASP A 379 20.11 -5.78 -31.36
CA ASP A 379 21.16 -5.48 -32.35
C ASP A 379 22.51 -6.07 -31.94
N ALA A 380 22.92 -5.84 -30.68
CA ALA A 380 24.18 -6.36 -30.16
C ALA A 380 24.23 -7.90 -30.18
N PHE A 381 23.11 -8.56 -29.88
CA PHE A 381 23.02 -10.02 -29.95
C PHE A 381 23.12 -10.52 -31.39
N TYR A 382 22.41 -9.90 -32.34
CA TYR A 382 22.49 -10.28 -33.75
C TYR A 382 23.89 -10.06 -34.32
N ASP A 383 24.57 -8.99 -33.93
CA ASP A 383 25.92 -8.70 -34.41
C ASP A 383 26.95 -9.73 -33.96
N GLU A 384 26.82 -10.23 -32.72
CA GLU A 384 27.71 -11.24 -32.14
C GLU A 384 27.37 -12.67 -32.64
N PHE A 385 26.11 -13.07 -32.56
CA PHE A 385 25.69 -14.46 -32.77
C PHE A 385 25.08 -14.75 -34.15
N ARG A 386 24.77 -13.71 -34.93
CA ARG A 386 24.09 -13.79 -36.24
C ARG A 386 22.76 -14.56 -36.19
N GLN A 387 22.11 -14.52 -35.03
CA GLN A 387 20.83 -15.14 -34.71
C GLN A 387 19.96 -14.14 -33.95
N ARG A 388 18.66 -14.33 -34.00
CA ARG A 388 17.68 -13.43 -33.37
C ARG A 388 17.14 -14.02 -32.07
N PHE A 389 16.73 -13.18 -31.12
CA PHE A 389 16.32 -13.65 -29.78
C PHE A 389 15.13 -14.61 -29.77
N ASP A 390 14.24 -14.48 -30.74
CA ASP A 390 13.10 -15.34 -30.98
C ASP A 390 13.44 -16.61 -31.75
N GLU A 391 14.69 -16.79 -32.20
CA GLU A 391 15.15 -18.00 -32.87
C GLU A 391 16.01 -18.88 -31.95
N VAL A 392 16.31 -18.41 -30.73
CA VAL A 392 17.28 -19.05 -29.82
C VAL A 392 16.64 -19.48 -28.50
N ALA A 393 17.24 -20.46 -27.83
CA ALA A 393 16.87 -20.95 -26.51
C ALA A 393 17.24 -20.00 -25.36
N TYR A 394 17.28 -18.70 -25.62
CA TYR A 394 17.58 -17.67 -24.63
C TYR A 394 16.49 -16.60 -24.61
N TYR A 395 16.18 -16.08 -23.43
CA TYR A 395 15.26 -14.97 -23.23
C TYR A 395 16.06 -13.69 -22.95
N PRO A 396 15.77 -12.57 -23.63
CA PRO A 396 16.49 -11.32 -23.39
C PRO A 396 16.09 -10.72 -22.04
N LEU A 397 17.07 -10.40 -21.21
CA LEU A 397 16.91 -9.58 -20.01
C LEU A 397 17.73 -8.30 -20.18
N VAL A 398 17.09 -7.15 -20.01
CA VAL A 398 17.68 -5.83 -20.26
C VAL A 398 17.67 -5.03 -18.97
N LEU A 399 18.85 -4.58 -18.53
CA LEU A 399 18.95 -3.56 -17.49
C LEU A 399 19.27 -2.23 -18.14
N PHE A 400 18.49 -1.21 -17.83
CA PHE A 400 18.67 0.15 -18.33
C PHE A 400 18.66 1.15 -17.17
N PRO A 401 19.25 2.35 -17.35
CA PRO A 401 19.37 3.31 -16.26
C PRO A 401 17.99 3.89 -15.92
N LEU A 402 17.73 4.13 -14.63
CA LEU A 402 16.54 4.84 -14.18
C LEU A 402 16.77 6.37 -14.23
N GLU A 403 15.70 7.16 -14.11
CA GLU A 403 15.80 8.62 -14.16
C GLU A 403 16.85 9.18 -13.18
N GLN A 404 16.93 8.58 -11.99
CA GLN A 404 17.88 8.98 -10.96
C GLN A 404 19.33 8.73 -11.38
N SER A 405 19.68 7.53 -11.88
CA SER A 405 21.04 7.23 -12.35
C SER A 405 21.36 7.98 -13.64
N TRP A 406 20.37 8.20 -14.51
CA TRP A 406 20.52 9.02 -15.71
C TRP A 406 20.91 10.46 -15.39
N ARG A 407 20.32 11.08 -14.37
CA ARG A 407 20.73 12.42 -13.91
C ARG A 407 22.15 12.45 -13.37
N MET A 408 22.64 11.33 -12.84
CA MET A 408 24.03 11.15 -12.40
C MET A 408 24.99 10.81 -13.56
N GLY A 409 24.49 10.70 -14.79
CA GLY A 409 25.28 10.46 -15.99
C GLY A 409 25.38 8.99 -16.41
N ASP A 410 24.62 8.10 -15.78
CA ASP A 410 24.53 6.70 -16.21
C ASP A 410 23.80 6.59 -17.56
N ARG A 411 24.44 5.90 -18.49
CA ARG A 411 24.00 5.72 -19.89
C ARG A 411 24.14 4.26 -20.32
N TRP A 412 24.47 3.36 -19.41
CA TRP A 412 24.79 1.98 -19.73
C TRP A 412 23.53 1.13 -19.72
N VAL A 413 23.40 0.32 -20.76
CA VAL A 413 22.45 -0.76 -20.86
C VAL A 413 23.23 -2.06 -20.74
N VAL A 414 22.80 -2.94 -19.83
CA VAL A 414 23.38 -4.27 -19.64
C VAL A 414 22.47 -5.27 -20.33
N CYS A 415 23.00 -5.92 -21.36
CA CYS A 415 22.29 -6.88 -22.17
C CYS A 415 22.62 -8.29 -21.71
N MET A 416 21.60 -9.01 -21.23
CA MET A 416 21.72 -10.34 -20.68
C MET A 416 20.82 -11.32 -21.43
N ALA A 417 21.24 -12.58 -21.48
CA ALA A 417 20.38 -13.66 -21.94
C ALA A 417 20.19 -14.67 -20.82
N GLU A 418 18.94 -15.04 -20.60
CA GLU A 418 18.52 -16.04 -19.64
C GLU A 418 18.25 -17.37 -20.33
N SER A 419 18.74 -18.46 -19.74
CA SER A 419 18.35 -19.82 -20.06
C SER A 419 17.65 -20.45 -18.86
N ILE A 420 16.61 -21.23 -19.15
CA ILE A 420 15.97 -22.08 -18.15
C ILE A 420 16.85 -23.28 -17.76
N ASP A 421 17.86 -23.63 -18.58
CA ASP A 421 18.88 -24.58 -18.16
C ASP A 421 20.10 -23.85 -17.58
N PRO A 422 20.32 -23.89 -16.25
CA PRO A 422 21.44 -23.20 -15.64
C PRO A 422 22.80 -23.80 -16.00
N THR A 423 22.87 -24.89 -16.77
CA THR A 423 24.12 -25.43 -17.29
C THR A 423 24.43 -24.95 -18.70
N ASP A 424 23.50 -24.27 -19.37
CA ASP A 424 23.76 -23.62 -20.64
C ASP A 424 24.57 -22.34 -20.40
N SER A 425 25.59 -22.15 -21.23
CA SER A 425 26.34 -20.91 -21.30
C SER A 425 26.36 -20.45 -22.75
N LEU A 426 26.09 -19.17 -22.99
CA LEU A 426 26.32 -18.55 -24.29
C LEU A 426 27.81 -18.67 -24.66
N LEU A 427 28.70 -18.61 -23.67
CA LEU A 427 30.11 -18.89 -23.85
C LEU A 427 30.34 -20.39 -24.09
N GLY A 428 30.31 -20.79 -25.35
CA GLY A 428 30.54 -22.17 -25.77
C GLY A 428 29.31 -22.85 -26.37
N ALA A 429 28.18 -22.13 -26.46
CA ALA A 429 27.07 -22.59 -27.27
C ALA A 429 27.51 -22.74 -28.74
N GLY A 430 27.00 -23.78 -29.39
CA GLY A 430 27.32 -24.08 -30.79
C GLY A 430 26.78 -23.01 -31.75
N PRO A 431 26.99 -23.19 -33.07
CA PRO A 431 26.44 -22.26 -34.06
C PRO A 431 24.91 -22.24 -34.10
N ASP A 432 24.26 -23.29 -33.58
CA ASP A 432 22.81 -23.36 -33.45
C ASP A 432 22.45 -23.14 -31.98
N LEU A 433 21.88 -21.98 -31.68
CA LEU A 433 21.43 -21.61 -30.33
C LEU A 433 19.95 -21.95 -30.11
N ARG A 434 19.26 -22.55 -31.10
CA ARG A 434 17.81 -22.82 -31.04
C ARG A 434 17.43 -23.76 -29.91
N VAL A 435 18.29 -24.73 -29.62
CA VAL A 435 18.04 -25.79 -28.63
C VAL A 435 19.08 -25.71 -27.52
N SER A 436 18.59 -25.64 -26.29
CA SER A 436 19.40 -25.77 -25.07
C SER A 436 20.24 -27.05 -25.13
N SER A 437 21.53 -26.92 -24.81
CA SER A 437 22.53 -27.95 -25.12
C SER A 437 22.36 -29.26 -24.33
N GLN A 438 21.56 -29.27 -23.26
CA GLN A 438 21.46 -30.43 -22.35
C GLN A 438 20.05 -30.99 -22.17
N ARG A 439 18.98 -30.23 -22.42
CA ARG A 439 17.60 -30.67 -22.11
C ARG A 439 16.63 -30.66 -23.27
N SER A 440 17.10 -30.42 -24.49
CA SER A 440 16.24 -30.25 -25.66
C SER A 440 15.17 -29.18 -25.43
N ILE A 441 15.51 -28.14 -24.68
CA ILE A 441 14.60 -27.04 -24.37
C ILE A 441 14.69 -26.00 -25.47
N VAL A 442 13.55 -25.49 -25.91
CA VAL A 442 13.44 -24.40 -26.87
C VAL A 442 12.64 -23.24 -26.26
N ASN A 443 12.95 -22.02 -26.70
CA ASN A 443 12.12 -20.85 -26.45
C ASN A 443 10.74 -21.05 -27.10
N ARG A 444 9.72 -20.33 -26.62
CA ARG A 444 8.36 -20.30 -27.18
C ARG A 444 8.29 -20.14 -28.71
N PHE A 445 9.24 -19.43 -29.33
CA PHE A 445 9.33 -19.29 -30.79
C PHE A 445 10.36 -20.20 -31.47
N GLY A 446 11.16 -20.95 -30.70
CA GLY A 446 12.17 -21.87 -31.22
C GLY A 446 11.63 -23.21 -31.70
N LEU A 447 10.34 -23.50 -31.46
CA LEU A 447 9.68 -24.75 -31.87
C LEU A 447 9.28 -24.69 -33.35
N ALA A 448 9.78 -25.61 -34.17
CA ALA A 448 9.48 -25.65 -35.61
C ALA A 448 8.15 -26.36 -35.88
N VAL A 449 7.49 -26.02 -37.00
CA VAL A 449 6.23 -26.67 -37.41
C VAL A 449 6.40 -28.19 -37.53
N GLY A 450 5.55 -28.93 -36.82
CA GLY A 450 5.58 -30.38 -36.71
C GLY A 450 6.49 -30.93 -35.61
N GLU A 451 7.18 -30.09 -34.85
CA GLU A 451 7.86 -30.52 -33.64
C GLU A 451 6.86 -30.69 -32.49
N CYS A 452 7.05 -31.79 -31.76
CA CYS A 452 6.27 -32.15 -30.59
C CYS A 452 7.00 -31.75 -29.32
N ALA A 453 6.24 -31.35 -28.30
CA ALA A 453 6.80 -30.85 -27.06
C ALA A 453 5.88 -31.08 -25.87
N ASP A 454 6.43 -30.87 -24.68
CA ASP A 454 5.66 -30.69 -23.45
C ASP A 454 5.89 -29.29 -22.87
N PRO A 455 4.89 -28.74 -22.15
CA PRO A 455 5.08 -27.49 -21.44
C PRO A 455 6.19 -27.65 -20.40
N SER A 456 7.07 -26.65 -20.30
CA SER A 456 7.98 -26.57 -19.15
C SER A 456 7.26 -26.04 -17.91
N THR A 457 8.01 -25.73 -16.86
CA THR A 457 7.50 -24.99 -15.69
C THR A 457 7.12 -23.54 -16.00
N SER A 458 7.48 -23.01 -17.18
CA SER A 458 7.15 -21.67 -17.65
C SER A 458 6.56 -21.71 -19.06
N VAL A 459 5.64 -20.79 -19.34
CA VAL A 459 5.02 -20.62 -20.67
C VAL A 459 5.99 -20.09 -21.72
N ALA A 460 7.15 -19.57 -21.31
CA ALA A 460 8.17 -19.07 -22.22
C ALA A 460 9.04 -20.18 -22.86
N TRP A 461 8.92 -21.43 -22.38
CA TRP A 461 9.82 -22.52 -22.77
C TRP A 461 9.08 -23.84 -22.96
N PHE A 462 9.55 -24.63 -23.93
CA PHE A 462 9.05 -25.97 -24.24
C PHE A 462 10.16 -27.00 -24.19
N VAL A 463 9.84 -28.22 -23.76
CA VAL A 463 10.74 -29.36 -23.83
C VAL A 463 10.43 -30.13 -25.10
N LEU A 464 11.38 -30.21 -26.04
CA LEU A 464 11.21 -31.02 -27.25
C LEU A 464 11.08 -32.50 -26.88
N VAL A 465 10.05 -33.13 -27.43
CA VAL A 465 9.77 -34.54 -27.24
C VAL A 465 9.67 -35.18 -28.63
N PRO A 466 10.35 -36.31 -28.91
CA PRO A 466 10.12 -37.03 -30.14
C PRO A 466 8.62 -37.37 -30.26
N CYS A 467 8.01 -37.10 -31.41
CA CYS A 467 6.56 -37.29 -31.56
C CYS A 467 6.10 -38.73 -31.31
N ASP A 468 6.98 -39.73 -31.40
CA ASP A 468 6.68 -41.14 -31.08
C ASP A 468 6.68 -41.45 -29.57
N GLN A 469 6.98 -40.45 -28.74
CA GLN A 469 6.82 -40.47 -27.30
C GLN A 469 5.56 -39.72 -26.87
N PRO A 470 5.00 -40.01 -25.68
CA PRO A 470 3.91 -39.23 -25.09
C PRO A 470 4.29 -37.74 -24.99
N HIS A 471 3.46 -36.87 -25.55
CA HIS A 471 3.60 -35.41 -25.47
C HIS A 471 2.22 -34.75 -25.50
N THR A 472 2.16 -33.46 -25.15
CA THR A 472 0.89 -32.71 -25.07
C THR A 472 0.83 -31.53 -26.02
N LEU A 473 1.93 -31.12 -26.65
CA LEU A 473 1.99 -29.98 -27.55
C LEU A 473 2.58 -30.36 -28.91
N GLU A 474 2.06 -29.75 -29.98
CA GLU A 474 2.67 -29.80 -31.32
C GLU A 474 2.54 -28.44 -32.00
N MET A 475 3.63 -27.94 -32.57
CA MET A 475 3.60 -26.68 -33.33
C MET A 475 2.94 -26.90 -34.69
N ILE A 476 1.85 -26.20 -34.96
CA ILE A 476 1.11 -26.35 -36.22
C ILE A 476 1.40 -25.21 -37.20
N HIS A 477 1.84 -24.05 -36.70
CA HIS A 477 2.20 -22.90 -37.50
C HIS A 477 3.19 -22.00 -36.78
N LEU A 478 4.15 -21.44 -37.52
CA LEU A 478 5.05 -20.41 -37.02
C LEU A 478 5.33 -19.42 -38.14
N ASP A 479 4.80 -18.22 -38.02
CA ASP A 479 5.13 -17.12 -38.91
C ASP A 479 6.46 -16.46 -38.55
N GLY A 480 7.07 -15.80 -39.54
CA GLY A 480 8.26 -14.97 -39.34
C GLY A 480 9.60 -15.58 -39.78
N THR A 481 9.60 -16.67 -40.56
CA THR A 481 10.82 -17.13 -41.26
C THR A 481 11.14 -16.32 -42.54
N GLY A 482 10.37 -15.27 -42.84
CA GLY A 482 10.57 -14.38 -43.99
C GLY A 482 10.42 -12.90 -43.62
N PRO A 483 11.00 -11.98 -44.43
CA PRO A 483 10.93 -10.55 -44.17
C PRO A 483 9.47 -10.07 -44.21
N GLN A 484 8.94 -9.73 -43.04
CA GLN A 484 7.64 -9.07 -42.95
C GLN A 484 7.83 -7.55 -43.13
N PRO A 485 6.89 -6.85 -43.78
CA PRO A 485 6.90 -5.39 -43.73
C PRO A 485 6.77 -4.97 -42.27
N ALA A 486 7.75 -4.20 -41.78
CA ALA A 486 7.70 -3.63 -40.44
C ALA A 486 6.33 -2.98 -40.23
N LEU A 487 5.60 -3.45 -39.23
CA LEU A 487 4.32 -2.84 -38.88
C LEU A 487 4.61 -1.41 -38.42
N PRO A 488 4.01 -0.37 -39.05
CA PRO A 488 4.33 1.01 -38.72
C PRO A 488 3.89 1.41 -37.30
N VAL A 489 3.01 0.63 -36.67
CA VAL A 489 2.52 0.80 -35.30
C VAL A 489 2.16 -0.60 -34.76
N HIS A 490 2.59 -0.92 -33.54
CA HIS A 490 2.14 -2.13 -32.84
C HIS A 490 0.63 -2.02 -32.56
N PRO A 491 -0.22 -2.97 -33.01
CA PRO A 491 -1.68 -2.89 -32.82
C PRO A 491 -2.13 -3.06 -31.35
N GLY A 492 -1.19 -3.32 -30.44
CA GLY A 492 -1.42 -3.62 -29.04
C GLY A 492 -1.56 -5.12 -28.81
N ASP A 493 -1.05 -5.59 -27.66
CA ASP A 493 -1.01 -7.03 -27.34
C ASP A 493 -2.42 -7.68 -27.34
N GLU A 494 -3.46 -6.95 -26.93
CA GLU A 494 -4.85 -7.47 -26.91
C GLU A 494 -5.35 -7.78 -28.32
N GLN A 495 -5.16 -6.86 -29.26
CA GLN A 495 -5.57 -7.08 -30.65
C GLN A 495 -4.78 -8.22 -31.29
N ILE A 496 -3.47 -8.30 -31.04
CA ILE A 496 -2.63 -9.37 -31.58
C ILE A 496 -3.04 -10.71 -31.00
N SER A 497 -3.34 -10.77 -29.70
CA SER A 497 -3.80 -11.99 -29.06
C SER A 497 -5.10 -12.49 -29.70
N ASP A 498 -6.06 -11.60 -29.95
CA ASP A 498 -7.33 -11.95 -30.60
C ASP A 498 -7.11 -12.39 -32.05
N ASP A 499 -6.37 -11.59 -32.84
CA ASP A 499 -6.06 -11.89 -34.24
C ASP A 499 -5.26 -13.21 -34.38
N ALA A 500 -4.33 -13.47 -33.46
CA ALA A 500 -3.55 -14.71 -33.43
C ALA A 500 -4.41 -15.92 -33.06
N LEU A 501 -5.35 -15.77 -32.13
CA LEU A 501 -6.27 -16.85 -31.79
C LEU A 501 -7.21 -17.19 -32.95
N ASP A 502 -7.76 -16.17 -33.62
CA ASP A 502 -8.59 -16.34 -34.82
C ASP A 502 -7.80 -17.02 -35.94
N LEU A 503 -6.55 -16.60 -36.16
CA LEU A 503 -5.63 -17.23 -37.12
C LEU A 503 -5.37 -18.70 -36.77
N CYS A 504 -5.05 -18.97 -35.51
CA CYS A 504 -4.64 -20.30 -35.05
C CYS A 504 -5.79 -21.29 -34.92
N THR A 505 -7.04 -20.85 -34.81
CA THR A 505 -8.24 -21.70 -34.73
C THR A 505 -8.99 -21.83 -36.07
N GLY A 506 -8.62 -21.02 -37.07
CA GLY A 506 -9.20 -21.03 -38.42
C GLY A 506 -8.58 -22.08 -39.36
N GLU A 507 -8.38 -21.70 -40.63
CA GLU A 507 -7.92 -22.58 -41.71
C GLU A 507 -6.60 -23.30 -41.39
N ILE A 508 -5.68 -22.64 -40.66
CA ILE A 508 -4.40 -23.23 -40.26
C ILE A 508 -4.60 -24.51 -39.43
N PHE A 509 -5.56 -24.49 -38.50
CA PHE A 509 -5.86 -25.66 -37.69
C PHE A 509 -6.48 -26.77 -38.52
N GLU A 510 -7.51 -26.43 -39.31
CA GLU A 510 -8.23 -27.41 -40.13
C GLU A 510 -7.31 -28.06 -41.16
N ASP A 511 -6.47 -27.30 -41.84
CA ASP A 511 -5.49 -27.81 -42.81
C ASP A 511 -4.45 -28.72 -42.16
N TYR A 512 -4.06 -28.41 -40.92
CA TYR A 512 -3.08 -29.23 -40.18
C TYR A 512 -3.70 -30.52 -39.66
N VAL A 513 -4.81 -30.44 -38.93
CA VAL A 513 -5.42 -31.56 -38.18
C VAL A 513 -6.37 -32.38 -39.06
N GLY A 514 -7.07 -31.74 -39.99
CA GLY A 514 -8.05 -32.35 -40.90
C GLY A 514 -9.51 -32.27 -40.41
N VAL A 515 -9.79 -31.52 -39.34
CA VAL A 515 -11.13 -31.21 -38.81
C VAL A 515 -11.16 -29.77 -38.27
N GLU A 516 -12.33 -29.14 -38.26
CA GLU A 516 -12.52 -27.80 -37.67
C GLU A 516 -12.17 -27.81 -36.17
N TRP A 517 -11.59 -26.71 -35.67
CA TRP A 517 -11.18 -26.61 -34.26
C TRP A 517 -12.31 -26.90 -33.28
N VAL A 518 -13.51 -26.37 -33.55
CA VAL A 518 -14.71 -26.55 -32.70
C VAL A 518 -15.20 -27.99 -32.60
N ASP A 519 -14.85 -28.82 -33.59
CA ASP A 519 -15.20 -30.24 -33.64
C ASP A 519 -14.04 -31.14 -33.16
N SER A 520 -12.86 -30.56 -32.94
CA SER A 520 -11.69 -31.28 -32.45
C SER A 520 -11.74 -31.51 -30.94
N GLN A 521 -11.02 -32.52 -30.47
CA GLN A 521 -10.77 -32.73 -29.04
C GLN A 521 -9.58 -31.91 -28.49
N PHE A 522 -9.03 -30.98 -29.28
CA PHE A 522 -7.78 -30.28 -28.98
C PHE A 522 -8.00 -28.80 -28.68
N ASP A 523 -7.08 -28.23 -27.91
CA ASP A 523 -7.02 -26.79 -27.67
C ASP A 523 -5.88 -26.17 -28.48
N VAL A 524 -5.88 -24.85 -28.61
CA VAL A 524 -4.83 -24.11 -29.32
C VAL A 524 -4.28 -23.00 -28.42
N VAL A 525 -2.96 -22.91 -28.37
CA VAL A 525 -2.23 -21.85 -27.70
C VAL A 525 -1.61 -20.97 -28.78
N ALA A 526 -2.14 -19.75 -28.90
CA ALA A 526 -1.53 -18.70 -29.71
C ALA A 526 -0.35 -18.09 -28.93
N LEU A 527 0.81 -18.06 -29.57
CA LEU A 527 2.03 -17.43 -29.09
C LEU A 527 2.29 -16.20 -29.94
N PHE A 528 2.64 -15.07 -29.32
CA PHE A 528 2.96 -13.85 -30.06
C PHE A 528 4.06 -13.04 -29.39
N THR A 529 4.84 -12.32 -30.19
CA THR A 529 5.88 -11.42 -29.69
C THR A 529 5.24 -10.22 -29.00
N GLU A 530 5.65 -9.93 -27.77
CA GLU A 530 5.18 -8.78 -26.99
C GLU A 530 5.62 -7.45 -27.62
N GLU A 531 4.85 -6.38 -27.40
CA GLU A 531 5.04 -5.05 -27.99
C GLU A 531 6.48 -4.55 -28.05
N VAL A 532 7.14 -4.47 -26.89
CA VAL A 532 8.49 -3.91 -26.78
C VAL A 532 9.48 -4.73 -27.62
N LEU A 533 9.38 -6.05 -27.58
CA LEU A 533 10.27 -6.94 -28.33
C LEU A 533 9.92 -6.94 -29.83
N ALA A 534 8.63 -6.90 -30.18
CA ALA A 534 8.18 -6.85 -31.57
C ALA A 534 8.62 -5.56 -32.27
N GLU A 535 8.48 -4.42 -31.59
CA GLU A 535 8.99 -3.14 -32.07
C GLU A 535 10.51 -3.12 -32.12
N ALA A 536 11.18 -3.78 -31.18
CA ALA A 536 12.63 -3.87 -31.18
C ALA A 536 13.18 -4.72 -32.34
N LEU A 537 12.52 -5.84 -32.64
CA LEU A 537 12.90 -6.76 -33.71
C LEU A 537 12.35 -6.31 -35.07
N GLY A 538 11.39 -5.39 -35.10
CA GLY A 538 10.78 -4.82 -36.30
C GLY A 538 9.75 -5.71 -36.98
N HIS A 539 9.20 -6.71 -36.29
CA HIS A 539 8.13 -7.59 -36.76
C HIS A 539 7.52 -8.37 -35.59
N ILE A 540 6.37 -8.99 -35.85
CA ILE A 540 5.64 -9.82 -34.89
C ILE A 540 5.76 -11.29 -35.33
N HIS A 541 6.15 -12.18 -34.42
CA HIS A 541 5.97 -13.61 -34.62
C HIS A 541 4.63 -14.03 -34.09
N VAL A 542 3.94 -14.91 -34.84
CA VAL A 542 2.76 -15.61 -34.37
C VAL A 542 3.02 -17.11 -34.52
N GLY A 543 2.94 -17.83 -33.41
CA GLY A 543 3.05 -19.29 -33.36
C GLY A 543 1.74 -19.90 -32.91
N CYS A 544 1.32 -20.98 -33.56
CA CYS A 544 0.14 -21.74 -33.17
C CYS A 544 0.58 -23.10 -32.64
N VAL A 545 0.36 -23.34 -31.35
CA VAL A 545 0.68 -24.63 -30.72
C VAL A 545 -0.62 -25.35 -30.40
N LEU A 546 -0.81 -26.51 -31.00
CA LEU A 546 -1.90 -27.40 -30.66
C LEU A 546 -1.59 -28.05 -29.31
N ARG A 547 -2.57 -28.05 -28.40
CA ARG A 547 -2.51 -28.69 -27.09
C ARG A 547 -3.52 -29.83 -26.96
N ALA A 548 -3.03 -31.01 -26.58
CA ALA A 548 -3.85 -32.13 -26.16
C ALA A 548 -4.09 -32.12 -24.64
N PHE A 549 -5.32 -32.42 -24.21
CA PHE A 549 -5.67 -32.53 -22.78
C PHE A 549 -5.07 -33.77 -22.10
N GLU A 550 -4.79 -34.81 -22.88
CA GLU A 550 -4.12 -36.03 -22.45
C GLU A 550 -2.90 -36.28 -23.35
N PRO A 551 -1.81 -36.89 -22.85
CA PRO A 551 -0.65 -37.20 -23.68
C PRO A 551 -1.01 -38.05 -24.89
N VAL A 552 -0.54 -37.62 -26.06
CA VAL A 552 -0.71 -38.31 -27.35
C VAL A 552 0.60 -38.91 -27.83
N THR A 553 0.53 -39.82 -28.79
CA THR A 553 1.69 -40.40 -29.46
C THR A 553 1.47 -40.36 -30.97
N GLY A 554 2.50 -39.97 -31.70
CA GLY A 554 2.45 -39.60 -33.11
C GLY A 554 2.16 -38.10 -33.30
N SER A 555 2.50 -37.58 -34.48
CA SER A 555 2.06 -36.25 -34.91
C SER A 555 0.55 -36.23 -35.10
N LEU A 556 -0.06 -35.09 -34.79
CA LEU A 556 -1.47 -34.77 -34.92
C LEU A 556 -1.84 -34.28 -36.32
N ARG A 557 -0.85 -34.14 -37.21
CA ARG A 557 -1.06 -33.79 -38.61
C ARG A 557 -1.95 -34.82 -39.31
N GLY A 558 -3.09 -34.37 -39.82
CA GLY A 558 -4.07 -35.22 -40.50
C GLY A 558 -4.69 -36.30 -39.60
N SER A 559 -4.69 -36.09 -38.28
CA SER A 559 -5.25 -37.05 -37.32
C SER A 559 -6.77 -37.14 -37.39
N GLY A 560 -7.44 -36.05 -37.78
CA GLY A 560 -8.90 -35.94 -37.88
C GLY A 560 -9.64 -36.19 -36.56
N ARG A 561 -9.03 -35.79 -35.44
CA ARG A 561 -9.50 -36.08 -34.08
C ARG A 561 -10.03 -34.87 -33.34
#